data_AF-A0A2V9UXW3-F1
#
_entry.id   AF-A0A2V9UXW3-F1
#
_cell.length_a   1.000
_cell.length_b   1.000
_cell.length_c   1.000
_cell.angle_alpha   90.00
_cell.angle_beta   90.00
_cell.angle_gamma   90.00
#
_symmetry.space_group_name_H-M   'P 1'
#
loop_
_entity.id
_entity.type
_entity.pdbx_description
1 polymer ?
#
loop_
_entity_poly.entity_id
_entity_poly.type
_entity_poly.pdbx_seq_one_letter_code
_entity_poly.pdbx_strand_id
1 'polypeptide(L)'
;MHDRRAPNEQETSRNLYAFGLTSFFNDTASEMAYWVLPAFLASIGAGPAQLGIIEGVAESVASLAKLFSGYFADRWTRRKPLVVAGYVVANAVKPLLALVSWWGQVLAIRFVDRFAKGARGTARDVMVAESVSRDRMGSAYGLIQAMDSAGA
;
A
#
# COMPACT_ATOMS: atom_id res chain seq x y z
N MET A 1 -16.54 20.94 -19.61
CA MET A 1 -15.94 21.65 -18.46
C MET A 1 -16.65 21.17 -17.21
N HIS A 2 -16.02 20.30 -16.41
CA HIS A 2 -16.59 19.85 -15.14
C HIS A 2 -16.43 20.97 -14.12
N ASP A 3 -17.54 21.44 -13.57
CA ASP A 3 -17.63 22.39 -12.45
C ASP A 3 -17.00 21.74 -11.20
N ARG A 4 -15.69 21.95 -11.02
CA ARG A 4 -14.98 21.51 -9.81
C ARG A 4 -15.24 22.56 -8.73
N ARG A 5 -16.30 22.34 -7.94
CA ARG A 5 -16.47 23.05 -6.66
C ARG A 5 -15.16 23.00 -5.88
N ALA A 6 -14.72 24.14 -5.36
CA ALA A 6 -13.57 24.20 -4.48
C ALA A 6 -13.76 23.20 -3.32
N PRO A 7 -12.78 22.34 -3.01
CA PRO A 7 -12.90 21.39 -1.91
C PRO A 7 -13.21 22.12 -0.60
N ASN A 8 -14.20 21.63 0.15
CA ASN A 8 -14.47 22.11 1.50
C ASN A 8 -13.25 21.79 2.38
N GLU A 9 -12.65 22.79 3.03
CA GLU A 9 -11.42 22.63 3.82
C GLU A 9 -11.55 21.59 4.93
N GLN A 10 -12.74 21.44 5.52
CA GLN A 10 -13.00 20.42 6.53
C GLN A 10 -12.97 19.00 5.93
N GLU A 11 -13.50 18.82 4.72
CA GLU A 11 -13.50 17.52 4.05
C GLU A 11 -12.10 17.14 3.55
N THR A 12 -11.35 18.12 3.04
CA THR A 12 -9.94 17.98 2.66
C THR A 12 -9.10 17.49 3.84
N SER A 13 -9.23 18.16 4.99
CA SER A 13 -8.53 17.79 6.22
C SER A 13 -8.89 16.38 6.68
N ARG A 14 -10.19 16.05 6.71
CA ARG A 14 -10.68 14.72 7.10
C ARG A 14 -10.13 13.61 6.20
N ASN A 15 -10.12 13.80 4.88
CA ASN A 15 -9.59 12.80 3.95
C ASN A 15 -8.09 12.58 4.15
N LEU A 16 -7.34 13.66 4.36
CA LEU A 16 -5.89 13.59 4.54
C LEU A 16 -5.52 12.83 5.83
N TYR A 17 -6.17 13.14 6.95
CA TYR A 17 -5.97 12.41 8.20
C TYR A 17 -6.43 10.94 8.08
N ALA A 18 -7.55 10.67 7.40
CA ALA A 18 -8.00 9.30 7.19
C ALA A 18 -6.99 8.49 6.38
N PHE A 19 -6.46 9.03 5.28
CA PHE A 19 -5.42 8.38 4.48
C PHE A 19 -4.11 8.20 5.25
N GLY A 20 -3.68 9.23 6.00
CA GLY A 20 -2.46 9.17 6.82
C GLY A 20 -2.55 8.08 7.87
N LEU A 21 -3.64 8.05 8.65
CA LEU A 21 -3.85 7.05 9.69
C LEU A 21 -3.98 5.64 9.12
N THR A 22 -4.65 5.49 7.98
CA THR A 22 -4.74 4.20 7.28
C THR A 22 -3.39 3.73 6.75
N SER A 23 -2.51 4.65 6.30
CA SER A 23 -1.14 4.30 5.91
C SER A 23 -0.36 3.81 7.12
N PHE A 24 -0.29 4.64 8.17
CA PHE A 24 0.43 4.35 9.40
C PHE A 24 0.11 2.95 9.93
N PHE A 25 -1.17 2.66 10.20
CA PHE A 25 -1.54 1.35 10.75
C PHE A 25 -1.27 0.20 9.80
N ASN A 26 -1.45 0.39 8.48
CA ASN A 26 -1.21 -0.69 7.54
C ASN A 26 0.28 -0.99 7.39
N ASP A 27 1.14 0.02 7.43
CA ASP A 27 2.59 -0.16 7.37
C ASP A 27 3.12 -0.73 8.69
N THR A 28 2.64 -0.28 9.84
CA THR A 28 2.95 -0.90 11.14
C THR A 28 2.58 -2.38 11.15
N ALA A 29 1.37 -2.73 10.70
CA ALA A 29 0.97 -4.12 10.60
C ALA A 29 1.82 -4.92 9.60
N SER A 30 2.29 -4.28 8.52
CA SER A 30 3.17 -4.93 7.53
C SER A 30 4.55 -5.22 8.12
N GLU A 31 5.16 -4.22 8.77
CA GLU A 31 6.49 -4.37 9.33
C GLU A 31 6.51 -5.31 10.53
N MET A 32 5.50 -5.28 11.40
CA MET A 32 5.38 -6.27 12.47
C MET A 32 5.35 -7.71 11.93
N ALA A 33 4.66 -7.94 10.81
CA ALA A 33 4.58 -9.26 10.19
C ALA A 33 5.88 -9.65 9.48
N TYR A 34 6.53 -8.71 8.80
CA TYR A 34 7.67 -9.01 7.93
C TYR A 34 9.04 -8.85 8.61
N TRP A 35 9.13 -8.16 9.74
CA TRP A 35 10.36 -8.06 10.53
C TRP A 35 10.85 -9.42 11.02
N VAL A 36 9.92 -10.32 11.37
CA VAL A 36 10.23 -11.70 11.79
C VAL A 36 10.41 -12.66 10.61
N LEU A 37 10.17 -12.22 9.38
CA LEU A 37 10.13 -13.08 8.20
C LEU A 37 11.44 -13.83 7.94
N PRO A 38 12.64 -13.23 8.09
CA PRO A 38 13.89 -13.95 7.89
C PRO A 38 14.04 -15.13 8.86
N ALA A 39 13.70 -14.92 10.14
CA ALA A 39 13.77 -15.96 11.16
C ALA A 39 12.72 -17.06 10.92
N PHE A 40 11.51 -16.69 10.50
CA PHE A 40 10.46 -17.63 10.14
C PHE A 40 10.83 -18.48 8.92
N LEU A 41 11.40 -17.87 7.88
CA LEU A 41 11.89 -18.61 6.71
C LEU A 41 12.99 -19.61 7.09
N ALA A 42 13.91 -19.22 7.97
CA ALA A 42 14.94 -20.11 8.48
C ALA A 42 14.35 -21.32 9.23
N SER A 43 13.29 -21.12 10.04
CA SER A 43 12.67 -22.21 10.80
C SER A 43 11.96 -23.25 9.93
N ILE A 44 11.49 -22.86 8.73
CA ILE A 44 10.90 -23.77 7.73
C ILE A 44 11.92 -24.26 6.68
N GLY A 45 13.22 -24.10 6.95
CA GLY A 45 14.31 -24.63 6.11
C GLY A 45 14.66 -23.80 4.88
N ALA A 46 14.23 -22.54 4.80
CA ALA A 46 14.59 -21.62 3.73
C ALA A 46 15.79 -20.74 4.12
N GLY A 47 16.63 -20.40 3.15
CA GLY A 47 17.85 -19.62 3.36
C GLY A 47 17.78 -18.21 2.76
N PRO A 48 18.92 -17.50 2.79
CA PRO A 48 19.03 -16.14 2.26
C PRO A 48 18.66 -16.01 0.77
N ALA A 49 18.91 -17.05 -0.02
CA ALA A 49 18.57 -17.06 -1.45
C ALA A 49 17.05 -16.98 -1.67
N GLN A 50 16.27 -17.76 -0.93
CA GLN A 50 14.81 -17.72 -0.99
C GLN A 50 14.26 -16.38 -0.49
N LEU A 51 14.81 -15.84 0.60
CA LEU A 51 14.45 -14.51 1.08
C LEU A 51 14.71 -13.44 0.00
N GLY A 52 15.87 -13.47 -0.64
CA GLY A 52 16.20 -12.54 -1.73
C GLY A 52 15.23 -12.63 -2.92
N ILE A 53 14.81 -13.84 -3.30
CA ILE A 53 13.79 -14.05 -4.33
C ILE A 53 12.44 -13.45 -3.88
N ILE A 54 12.03 -13.71 -2.64
CA ILE A 54 10.77 -13.20 -2.09
C ILE A 54 10.76 -11.67 -2.11
N GLU A 55 11.78 -11.04 -1.53
CA GLU A 55 11.91 -9.59 -1.47
C GLU A 55 11.99 -8.97 -2.87
N GLY A 56 12.80 -9.56 -3.75
CA GLY A 56 12.98 -9.08 -5.12
C GLY A 56 11.69 -9.14 -5.95
N VAL A 57 10.95 -10.25 -5.87
CA VAL A 57 9.65 -10.38 -6.55
C VAL A 57 8.65 -9.41 -5.94
N ALA A 58 8.59 -9.32 -4.61
CA ALA A 58 7.63 -8.49 -3.90
C ALA A 58 7.79 -7.00 -4.28
N GLU A 59 9.01 -6.47 -4.28
CA GLU A 59 9.27 -5.07 -4.67
C GLU A 59 9.10 -4.82 -6.17
N SER A 60 9.47 -5.78 -7.02
CA SER A 60 9.24 -5.71 -8.47
C SER A 60 7.75 -5.63 -8.78
N VAL A 61 6.94 -6.48 -8.14
CA VAL A 61 5.49 -6.53 -8.33
C VAL A 61 4.82 -5.27 -7.80
N ALA A 62 5.24 -4.75 -6.64
CA ALA A 62 4.75 -3.46 -6.15
C ALA A 62 5.01 -2.33 -7.16
N SER A 63 6.23 -2.28 -7.70
CA SER A 63 6.64 -1.25 -8.65
C SER A 63 5.89 -1.34 -9.98
N LEU A 64 5.76 -2.55 -10.53
CA LEU A 64 4.97 -2.80 -11.74
C LEU A 64 3.49 -2.49 -11.51
N ALA A 65 2.92 -2.93 -10.39
CA ALA A 65 1.52 -2.64 -10.05
C ALA A 65 1.27 -1.14 -9.94
N LYS A 66 2.19 -0.36 -9.36
CA LYS A 66 2.11 1.12 -9.38
C LYS A 66 2.12 1.66 -10.80
N LEU A 67 3.06 1.22 -11.64
CA LEU A 67 3.15 1.69 -13.03
C LEU A 67 1.84 1.48 -13.81
N PHE A 68 1.29 0.26 -13.79
CA PHE A 68 0.05 -0.04 -14.52
C PHE A 68 -1.16 0.62 -13.87
N SER A 69 -1.25 0.62 -12.54
CA SER A 69 -2.38 1.22 -11.84
C SER A 69 -2.44 2.73 -12.03
N GLY A 70 -1.32 3.43 -12.16
CA GLY A 70 -1.30 4.85 -12.54
C GLY A 70 -2.02 5.10 -13.87
N TYR A 71 -1.70 4.30 -14.90
CA TYR A 71 -2.37 4.39 -16.20
C TYR A 71 -3.88 4.14 -16.13
N PHE A 72 -4.32 3.15 -15.33
CA PHE A 72 -5.74 2.85 -15.17
C PHE A 72 -6.46 3.86 -14.27
N ALA A 73 -5.79 4.39 -13.25
CA ALA A 73 -6.33 5.41 -12.36
C ALA A 73 -6.66 6.69 -13.13
N ASP A 74 -5.89 7.05 -14.15
CA ASP A 74 -6.19 8.19 -15.01
C ASP A 74 -7.45 8.00 -15.88
N ARG A 75 -7.80 6.75 -16.19
CA ARG A 75 -9.00 6.40 -16.98
C ARG A 75 -10.25 6.18 -16.14
N TRP A 76 -10.14 5.85 -14.85
CA TRP A 76 -11.28 5.51 -14.01
C TRP A 76 -11.73 6.66 -13.10
N THR A 77 -12.99 7.05 -13.25
CA THR A 77 -13.60 8.16 -12.49
C THR A 77 -13.88 7.80 -11.02
N ARG A 78 -13.98 6.50 -10.67
CA ARG A 78 -14.26 6.03 -9.29
C ARG A 78 -13.09 5.24 -8.72
N ARG A 79 -12.19 5.94 -8.03
CA ARG A 79 -10.94 5.38 -7.45
C ARG A 79 -11.15 4.70 -6.08
N LYS A 80 -12.14 5.17 -5.30
CA LYS A 80 -12.38 4.70 -3.91
C LYS A 80 -12.55 3.17 -3.79
N PRO A 81 -13.34 2.47 -4.64
CA PRO A 81 -13.47 1.02 -4.54
C PRO A 81 -12.15 0.28 -4.74
N LEU A 82 -11.30 0.74 -5.66
CA LEU A 82 -9.98 0.16 -5.90
C LEU A 82 -9.08 0.31 -4.68
N VAL A 83 -9.08 1.48 -4.05
CA VAL A 83 -8.31 1.74 -2.83
C VAL A 83 -8.76 0.83 -1.69
N VAL A 84 -10.08 0.76 -1.44
CA VAL A 84 -10.65 -0.08 -0.38
C VAL A 84 -10.38 -1.55 -0.64
N ALA A 85 -10.61 -2.05 -1.85
CA ALA A 85 -10.35 -3.44 -2.21
C ALA A 85 -8.88 -3.81 -2.02
N GLY A 86 -7.95 -2.94 -2.43
CA GLY A 86 -6.53 -3.19 -2.22
C GLY A 86 -6.13 -3.20 -0.74
N TYR A 87 -6.73 -2.36 0.11
CA TYR A 87 -6.51 -2.43 1.56
C TYR A 87 -7.06 -3.74 2.15
N VAL A 88 -8.25 -4.17 1.73
CA VAL A 88 -8.86 -5.41 2.20
C VAL A 88 -8.01 -6.61 1.79
N VAL A 89 -7.61 -6.70 0.52
CA VAL A 89 -6.79 -7.82 0.02
C VAL A 89 -5.43 -7.88 0.72
N ALA A 90 -4.74 -6.74 0.84
CA ALA A 90 -3.44 -6.67 1.51
C ALA A 90 -3.53 -7.10 2.99
N ASN A 91 -4.60 -6.74 3.70
CA ASN A 91 -4.76 -7.13 5.10
C ASN A 91 -5.30 -8.55 5.28
N ALA A 92 -6.14 -9.06 4.37
CA ALA A 92 -6.69 -10.39 4.45
C ALA A 92 -5.65 -11.50 4.18
N VAL A 93 -4.63 -11.20 3.36
CA VAL A 93 -3.62 -12.20 3.01
C VAL A 93 -2.56 -12.39 4.11
N LYS A 94 -2.29 -11.37 4.94
CA LYS A 94 -1.24 -11.42 5.98
C LYS A 94 -1.48 -12.50 7.05
N PRO A 95 -2.68 -12.68 7.63
CA PRO A 95 -2.94 -13.77 8.58
C PRO A 95 -2.64 -15.16 8.04
N LEU A 96 -2.65 -15.36 6.72
CA LEU A 96 -2.30 -16.63 6.11
C LEU A 96 -0.83 -17.03 6.33
N LEU A 97 0.04 -16.09 6.74
CA LEU A 97 1.42 -16.39 7.15
C LEU A 97 1.46 -17.41 8.30
N ALA A 98 0.45 -17.42 9.18
CA ALA A 98 0.37 -18.38 10.28
C ALA A 98 0.15 -19.83 9.82
N LEU A 99 -0.28 -20.04 8.57
CA LEU A 99 -0.57 -21.35 7.98
C LEU A 99 0.55 -21.83 7.04
N VAL A 100 1.65 -21.09 6.97
CA VAL A 100 2.77 -21.40 6.07
C VAL A 100 3.58 -22.58 6.59
N SER A 101 3.88 -23.51 5.68
CA SER A 101 4.72 -24.69 5.91
C SER A 101 5.95 -24.73 4.99
N TRP A 102 5.96 -23.96 3.91
CA TRP A 102 7.10 -23.87 2.99
C TRP A 102 7.20 -22.47 2.35
N TRP A 103 8.40 -22.07 1.95
CA TRP A 103 8.71 -20.69 1.55
C TRP A 103 7.93 -20.17 0.33
N GLY A 104 7.48 -21.03 -0.59
CA GLY A 104 6.70 -20.57 -1.73
C GLY A 104 5.30 -20.05 -1.36
N GLN A 105 4.75 -20.47 -0.23
CA GLN A 105 3.54 -19.83 0.31
C GLN A 105 3.82 -18.40 0.77
N VAL A 106 4.98 -18.15 1.39
CA VAL A 106 5.42 -16.78 1.73
C VAL A 106 5.53 -15.95 0.46
N LEU A 107 6.15 -16.49 -0.59
CA LEU A 107 6.27 -15.80 -1.87
C LEU A 107 4.90 -15.40 -2.42
N ALA A 108 3.93 -16.32 -2.44
CA ALA A 108 2.57 -16.05 -2.92
C ALA A 108 1.87 -14.98 -2.07
N ILE A 109 1.99 -15.04 -0.75
CA ILE A 109 1.42 -14.06 0.18
C ILE A 109 2.03 -12.68 -0.07
N ARG A 110 3.37 -12.59 -0.12
CA ARG A 110 4.11 -11.34 -0.37
C ARG A 110 3.79 -10.76 -1.74
N PHE A 111 3.62 -11.60 -2.75
CA PHE A 111 3.20 -11.19 -4.09
C PHE A 111 1.83 -10.51 -4.05
N VAL A 112 0.82 -11.16 -3.46
CA VAL A 112 -0.55 -10.62 -3.40
C VAL A 112 -0.60 -9.34 -2.57
N ASP A 113 0.07 -9.32 -1.42
CA ASP A 113 0.15 -8.13 -0.56
C ASP A 113 0.79 -6.94 -1.29
N ARG A 114 1.93 -7.14 -1.96
CA ARG A 114 2.63 -6.07 -2.68
C ARG A 114 1.92 -5.63 -3.96
N PHE A 115 1.28 -6.56 -4.68
CA PHE A 115 0.42 -6.22 -5.80
C PHE A 115 -0.74 -5.32 -5.35
N ALA A 116 -1.43 -5.71 -4.28
CA ALA A 116 -2.53 -4.93 -3.71
C ALA A 116 -2.07 -3.56 -3.19
N LYS A 117 -0.92 -3.49 -2.50
CA LYS A 117 -0.29 -2.23 -2.05
C LYS A 117 0.06 -1.32 -3.24
N GLY A 118 0.62 -1.85 -4.31
CA GLY A 118 0.97 -1.08 -5.50
C GLY A 118 -0.25 -0.54 -6.25
N ALA A 119 -1.28 -1.37 -6.43
CA ALA A 119 -2.53 -0.97 -7.07
C ALA A 119 -3.28 0.12 -6.28
N ARG A 120 -3.46 -0.07 -4.96
CA ARG A 120 -4.15 0.94 -4.14
C ARG A 120 -3.36 2.23 -3.96
N GLY A 121 -2.02 2.16 -3.95
CA GLY A 121 -1.16 3.30 -3.63
C GLY A 121 -1.34 4.45 -4.62
N THR A 122 -1.26 4.16 -5.92
CA THR A 122 -1.46 5.17 -6.97
C THR A 122 -2.84 5.80 -6.94
N ALA A 123 -3.89 5.00 -6.78
CA ALA A 123 -5.25 5.49 -6.68
C ALA A 123 -5.46 6.37 -5.44
N ARG A 124 -4.85 6.01 -4.29
CA ARG A 124 -4.82 6.82 -3.07
C ARG A 124 -4.13 8.16 -3.32
N ASP A 125 -2.96 8.15 -3.93
CA ASP A 125 -2.16 9.36 -4.14
C ASP A 125 -2.92 10.36 -5.04
N VAL A 126 -3.60 9.88 -6.09
CA VAL A 126 -4.45 10.77 -6.89
C VAL A 126 -5.65 11.30 -6.08
N MET A 127 -6.28 10.47 -5.24
CA MET A 127 -7.36 10.96 -4.36
C MET A 127 -6.87 12.02 -3.35
N VAL A 128 -5.63 11.92 -2.88
CA VAL A 128 -4.99 12.94 -2.04
C VAL A 128 -4.79 14.23 -2.85
N ALA A 129 -4.21 14.14 -4.05
CA ALA A 129 -4.02 15.29 -4.94
C ALA A 129 -5.34 15.98 -5.32
N GLU A 130 -6.42 15.23 -5.49
CA GLU A 130 -7.76 15.76 -5.78
C GLU A 130 -8.43 16.40 -4.54
N SER A 131 -7.99 16.03 -3.34
CA SER A 131 -8.54 16.55 -2.09
C SER A 131 -7.96 17.91 -1.69
N VAL A 132 -6.78 18.30 -2.19
CA VAL A 132 -6.05 19.50 -1.76
C VAL A 132 -5.85 20.50 -2.90
N SER A 133 -5.70 21.78 -2.54
CA SER A 133 -5.30 22.83 -3.49
C SER A 133 -3.82 22.66 -3.88
N ARG A 134 -3.43 23.17 -5.07
CA ARG A 134 -2.08 22.97 -5.63
C ARG A 134 -0.97 23.52 -4.72
N ASP A 135 -1.23 24.62 -4.02
CA ASP A 135 -0.34 25.26 -3.05
C ASP A 135 -0.10 24.41 -1.79
N ARG A 136 -1.02 23.50 -1.45
CA ARG A 136 -0.94 22.63 -0.27
C ARG A 136 -0.50 21.18 -0.58
N MET A 137 -0.24 20.85 -1.85
CA MET A 137 0.14 19.49 -2.26
C MET A 137 1.41 19.00 -1.56
N GLY A 138 2.44 19.84 -1.44
CA GLY A 138 3.69 19.48 -0.78
C GLY A 138 3.47 19.07 0.67
N SER A 139 2.71 19.88 1.43
CA SER A 139 2.37 19.59 2.82
C SER A 139 1.52 18.33 2.97
N ALA A 140 0.58 18.11 2.04
CA ALA A 140 -0.28 16.94 2.05
C ALA A 140 0.50 15.64 1.85
N TYR A 141 1.34 15.58 0.82
CA TYR A 141 2.22 14.43 0.60
C TYR A 141 3.26 14.28 1.70
N GLY A 142 3.76 15.38 2.25
CA GLY A 142 4.67 15.38 3.41
C GLY A 142 4.04 14.73 4.65
N LEU A 143 2.78 15.06 4.97
CA LEU A 143 2.06 14.42 6.08
C LEU A 143 1.84 12.93 5.84
N ILE A 144 1.39 12.55 4.63
CA ILE A 144 1.19 11.13 4.28
C ILE A 144 2.51 10.37 4.39
N GLN A 145 3.60 10.92 3.83
CA GLN A 145 4.92 10.30 3.88
C GLN A 145 5.44 10.19 5.32
N ALA A 146 5.23 11.20 6.16
CA ALA A 146 5.61 11.16 7.57
C ALA A 146 4.85 10.05 8.33
N MET A 147 3.56 9.86 8.04
CA MET A 147 2.75 8.77 8.63
C MET A 147 3.17 7.39 8.10
N ASP A 148 3.48 7.28 6.81
CA ASP A 148 4.02 6.06 6.17
C ASP A 148 5.33 5.65 6.85
N SER A 149 6.27 6.59 6.99
CA SER A 149 7.57 6.37 7.61
C SER A 149 7.52 6.19 9.12
N ALA A 150 6.54 6.77 9.83
CA ALA A 150 6.35 6.49 11.25
C ALA A 150 5.77 5.09 11.51
N GLY A 151 5.06 4.54 10.51
CA GLY A 151 4.51 3.19 10.57
C GLY A 151 5.49 2.11 10.13
N ALA A 152 6.51 2.45 9.35
CA ALA A 152 7.53 1.54 8.84
C ALA A 152 8.73 1.41 9.81
#